data_AF-A0A925P9V0-F1
#
_entry.id   AF-A0A925P9V0-F1
#
_cell.length_a   1.000
_cell.length_b   1.000
_cell.length_c   1.000
_cell.angle_alpha   90.00
_cell.angle_beta   90.00
_cell.angle_gamma   90.00
#
_symmetry.space_group_name_H-M   'P 1'
#
loop_
_entity.id
_entity.type
_entity.pdbx_description
1 polymer ?
#
loop_
_entity_poly.entity_id
_entity_poly.type
_entity_poly.pdbx_seq_one_letter_code
_entity_poly.pdbx_strand_id
1 'polypeptide(L)'
;MPKIEVNQVAEILKRNDIDPAVLRQLVEEMNQAVAPETDTEKPPEMKKQYSIVISDPDGRLPEKIEFTGWVFQIPESASVTSAPERVHKAAYEFNTTKKGRIMPAKSFADAVENVPAKLLKEQQVWVKTKAPVFVIRTDNEIPTERTDRSTRRGRVA
;
A
#
# COMPACT_ATOMS: atom_id res chain seq x y z
N MET A 1 3.29 -22.61 -0.21
CA MET A 1 3.51 -24.02 0.17
C MET A 1 2.20 -24.59 0.68
N PRO A 2 1.81 -25.81 0.30
CA PRO A 2 0.57 -26.44 0.79
C PRO A 2 0.67 -26.67 2.30
N LYS A 3 -0.38 -26.37 3.06
CA LYS A 3 -0.46 -26.69 4.48
C LYS A 3 -0.82 -28.17 4.61
N ILE A 4 0.06 -28.95 5.24
CA ILE A 4 -0.20 -30.36 5.57
C ILE A 4 -0.85 -30.38 6.96
N GLU A 5 -1.98 -31.06 7.09
CA GLU A 5 -2.68 -31.18 8.39
C GLU A 5 -2.05 -32.29 9.24
N VAL A 6 -1.88 -32.04 10.54
CA VAL A 6 -1.29 -32.99 11.50
C VAL A 6 -2.02 -34.34 11.49
N ASN A 7 -3.34 -34.32 11.26
CA ASN A 7 -4.17 -35.53 11.15
C ASN A 7 -3.80 -36.40 9.94
N GLN A 8 -3.44 -35.79 8.80
CA GLN A 8 -3.02 -36.55 7.61
C GLN A 8 -1.68 -37.25 7.84
N VAL A 9 -0.75 -36.59 8.55
CA VAL A 9 0.53 -37.20 8.93
C VAL A 9 0.30 -38.35 9.90
N ALA A 10 -0.57 -38.19 10.89
CA ALA A 10 -0.90 -39.25 11.86
C ALA A 10 -1.54 -40.49 11.20
N GLU A 11 -2.40 -40.31 10.18
CA GLU A 11 -2.98 -41.42 9.43
C GLU A 11 -1.95 -42.19 8.58
N ILE A 12 -1.01 -41.47 7.96
CA ILE A 12 0.08 -42.09 7.19
C ILE A 12 0.99 -42.90 8.13
N LEU A 13 1.32 -42.36 9.30
CA LEU A 13 2.16 -43.04 10.30
C LEU A 13 1.48 -44.32 10.86
N LYS A 14 0.16 -44.29 11.10
CA LYS A 14 -0.62 -45.49 11.49
C LYS A 14 -0.61 -46.59 10.42
N ARG A 15 -0.59 -46.23 9.15
CA ARG A 15 -0.62 -47.20 8.03
C ARG A 15 0.70 -47.95 7.87
N ASN A 16 1.79 -47.45 8.44
CA ASN A 16 3.13 -48.03 8.34
C ASN A 16 3.53 -48.84 9.58
N ASP A 17 2.57 -49.25 10.41
CA ASP A 17 2.75 -50.15 11.57
C ASP A 17 3.81 -49.65 12.59
N ILE A 18 3.82 -48.33 12.80
CA ILE A 18 4.69 -47.69 13.78
C ILE A 18 4.17 -48.00 15.19
N ASP A 19 5.10 -48.31 16.10
CA ASP A 19 4.81 -48.59 17.50
C ASP A 19 3.89 -47.48 18.10
N PRO A 20 2.75 -47.85 18.73
CA PRO A 20 1.83 -46.90 19.34
C PRO A 20 2.48 -45.92 20.33
N ALA A 21 3.58 -46.30 21.00
CA ALA A 21 4.32 -45.40 21.90
C ALA A 21 5.04 -44.29 21.12
N VAL A 22 5.71 -44.66 20.02
CA VAL A 22 6.45 -43.73 19.15
C VAL A 22 5.48 -42.79 18.42
N LEU A 23 4.32 -43.31 18.00
CA LEU A 23 3.28 -42.48 17.37
C LEU A 23 2.77 -41.38 18.30
N ARG A 24 2.52 -41.69 19.57
CA ARG A 24 2.05 -40.70 20.55
C ARG A 24 3.09 -39.62 20.80
N GLN A 25 4.35 -40.03 20.96
CA GLN A 25 5.46 -39.09 21.14
C GLN A 25 5.60 -38.14 19.93
N LEU A 26 5.55 -38.66 18.70
CA LEU A 26 5.63 -37.84 17.50
C LEU A 26 4.45 -36.89 17.35
N VAL A 27 3.22 -37.33 17.65
CA VAL A 27 2.04 -36.46 17.60
C VAL A 27 2.12 -35.36 18.66
N GLU A 28 2.67 -35.65 19.84
CA GLU A 28 2.86 -34.65 20.90
C GLU A 28 3.96 -33.64 20.54
N GLU A 29 5.09 -34.09 20.01
CA GLU A 29 6.15 -33.22 19.48
C GLU A 29 5.65 -32.37 18.31
N MET A 30 4.83 -32.92 17.40
CA MET A 30 4.19 -32.17 16.33
C MET A 30 3.20 -31.13 16.86
N ASN A 31 2.40 -31.47 17.86
CA ASN A 31 1.46 -30.52 18.48
C ASN A 31 2.20 -29.40 19.22
N GLN A 32 3.37 -29.68 19.80
CA GLN A 32 4.24 -28.65 20.40
C GLN A 32 4.91 -27.76 19.35
N ALA A 33 5.36 -28.32 18.21
CA ALA A 33 5.95 -27.55 17.11
C ALA A 33 4.92 -26.72 16.33
N VAL A 34 3.65 -27.14 16.34
CA VAL A 34 2.51 -26.43 15.72
C VAL A 34 1.76 -25.56 16.75
N ALA A 35 2.08 -25.70 18.05
CA ALA A 35 1.59 -24.78 19.06
C ALA A 35 2.04 -23.38 18.60
N PRO A 36 1.10 -22.44 18.42
CA PRO A 36 1.47 -21.09 18.04
C PRO A 36 2.41 -20.59 19.12
N GLU A 37 3.67 -20.31 18.75
CA GLU A 37 4.58 -19.48 19.53
C GLU A 37 3.71 -18.37 20.12
N THR A 38 3.53 -18.41 21.44
CA THR A 38 2.64 -17.49 22.16
C THR A 38 2.96 -16.10 21.66
N ASP A 39 1.96 -15.52 21.01
CA ASP A 39 1.94 -14.20 20.38
C ASP A 39 2.88 -13.27 21.15
N THR A 40 4.13 -13.14 20.68
CA THR A 40 5.00 -12.07 21.14
C THR A 40 4.21 -10.83 20.78
N GLU A 41 3.61 -10.16 21.78
CA GLU A 41 2.74 -8.99 21.65
C GLU A 41 3.25 -8.16 20.48
N LYS A 42 2.65 -8.34 19.29
CA LYS A 42 3.03 -7.53 18.16
C LYS A 42 2.61 -6.14 18.59
N PRO A 43 3.55 -5.17 18.66
CA PRO A 43 3.18 -3.82 19.04
C PRO A 43 2.01 -3.40 18.16
N PRO A 44 0.98 -2.76 18.74
CA PRO A 44 -0.28 -2.50 18.06
C PRO A 44 0.01 -1.90 16.68
N GLU A 45 -0.60 -2.48 15.63
CA GLU A 45 -0.29 -2.10 14.26
C GLU A 45 -0.40 -0.59 14.10
N MET A 46 0.75 0.07 13.99
CA MET A 46 0.80 1.51 13.84
C MET A 46 0.13 1.88 12.53
N LYS A 47 -0.91 2.72 12.60
CA LYS A 47 -1.59 3.23 11.41
C LYS A 47 -0.57 3.95 10.53
N LYS A 48 -0.34 3.40 9.34
CA LYS A 48 0.59 3.96 8.36
C LYS A 48 -0.12 5.01 7.51
N GLN A 49 0.56 6.11 7.23
CA GLN A 49 0.11 7.15 6.31
C GLN A 49 1.01 7.15 5.07
N TYR A 50 0.44 7.48 3.91
CA TYR A 50 1.18 7.74 2.69
C TYR A 50 1.63 9.21 2.64
N SER A 51 2.82 9.46 2.10
CA SER A 51 3.36 10.80 1.82
C SER A 51 4.02 10.77 0.44
N ILE A 52 3.91 11.86 -0.32
CA ILE A 52 4.61 12.01 -1.60
C ILE A 52 5.85 12.85 -1.35
N VAL A 53 7.03 12.35 -1.71
CA VAL A 53 8.28 13.14 -1.65
C VAL A 53 8.67 13.49 -3.08
N ILE A 54 8.84 14.77 -3.38
CA ILE A 54 9.21 15.29 -4.70
C ILE A 54 10.59 15.92 -4.63
N SER A 55 11.47 15.47 -5.53
CA SER A 55 12.75 16.13 -5.78
C SER A 55 12.51 17.44 -6.53
N ASP A 56 12.87 18.56 -5.91
CA ASP A 56 12.75 19.91 -6.48
C ASP A 56 14.05 20.72 -6.27
N PRO A 57 15.20 20.26 -6.81
CA PRO A 57 16.49 20.94 -6.64
C PRO A 57 16.52 22.31 -7.33
N ASP A 58 15.71 22.50 -8.37
CA ASP A 58 15.59 23.76 -9.11
C ASP A 58 14.63 24.76 -8.44
N GLY A 59 14.00 24.40 -7.31
CA GLY A 59 13.08 25.27 -6.57
C GLY A 59 11.86 25.73 -7.37
N ARG A 60 11.33 24.88 -8.24
CA ARG A 60 10.19 25.23 -9.11
C ARG A 60 8.87 25.23 -8.37
N LEU A 61 8.77 24.50 -7.26
CA LEU A 61 7.56 24.50 -6.44
C LEU A 61 7.56 25.70 -5.49
N PRO A 62 6.42 26.41 -5.37
CA PRO A 62 6.27 27.50 -4.42
C PRO A 62 6.60 27.09 -2.98
N GLU A 63 7.44 27.88 -2.30
CA GLU A 63 7.90 27.52 -0.94
C GLU A 63 6.86 27.64 0.16
N LYS A 64 5.85 28.48 -0.03
CA LYS A 64 4.87 28.84 1.01
C LYS A 64 3.51 28.19 0.82
N ILE A 65 3.41 27.23 -0.10
CA ILE A 65 2.15 26.57 -0.43
C ILE A 65 2.30 25.09 -0.07
N GLU A 66 1.40 24.61 0.78
CA GLU A 66 1.25 23.19 1.03
C GLU A 66 0.55 22.53 -0.15
N PHE A 67 1.17 21.51 -0.71
CA PHE A 67 0.57 20.72 -1.78
C PHE A 67 0.06 19.41 -1.22
N THR A 68 -1.10 19.01 -1.71
CA THR A 68 -1.62 17.66 -1.49
C THR A 68 -1.91 17.00 -2.83
N GLY A 69 -1.84 15.68 -2.87
CA GLY A 69 -2.06 14.91 -4.09
C GLY A 69 -2.53 13.50 -3.80
N TRP A 70 -2.86 12.75 -4.84
CA TRP A 70 -3.25 11.35 -4.74
C TRP A 70 -2.25 10.47 -5.46
N VAL A 71 -2.03 9.27 -4.93
CA VAL A 71 -1.14 8.29 -5.54
C VAL A 71 -1.96 7.35 -6.42
N PHE A 72 -1.60 7.29 -7.70
CA PHE A 72 -2.21 6.41 -8.69
C PHE A 72 -1.16 5.44 -9.25
N GLN A 73 -1.62 4.29 -9.71
CA GLN A 73 -0.89 3.47 -10.67
C GLN A 73 -1.63 3.47 -12.01
N ILE A 74 -0.86 3.45 -13.09
CA ILE A 74 -1.31 3.30 -14.48
C ILE A 74 -0.35 2.33 -15.20
N PRO A 75 -0.69 1.80 -16.38
CA PRO A 75 0.25 1.00 -17.16
C PRO A 75 1.51 1.79 -17.51
N GLU A 76 2.68 1.15 -17.48
CA GLU A 76 3.96 1.80 -17.79
C GLU A 76 4.03 2.31 -19.24
N SER A 77 3.27 1.70 -20.15
CA SER A 77 3.15 2.14 -21.54
C SER A 77 2.28 3.39 -21.72
N ALA A 78 1.56 3.82 -20.68
CA ALA A 78 0.70 4.98 -20.72
C ALA A 78 1.44 6.25 -20.26
N SER A 79 1.08 7.40 -20.84
CA SER A 79 1.56 8.69 -20.34
C SER A 79 1.07 8.94 -18.90
N VAL A 80 1.97 9.34 -18.01
CA VAL A 80 1.65 9.75 -16.63
C VAL A 80 0.64 10.90 -16.58
N THR A 81 0.64 11.78 -17.59
CA THR A 81 -0.30 12.89 -17.69
C THR A 81 -1.73 12.45 -18.02
N SER A 82 -1.93 11.17 -18.40
CA SER A 82 -3.26 10.63 -18.71
C SER A 82 -4.05 10.21 -17.47
N ALA A 83 -3.42 10.12 -16.29
CA ALA A 83 -4.09 9.66 -15.07
C ALA A 83 -5.37 10.47 -14.72
N PRO A 84 -5.37 11.82 -14.79
CA PRO A 84 -6.59 12.60 -14.54
C PRO A 84 -7.72 12.28 -15.52
N GLU A 85 -7.41 12.18 -16.81
CA GLU A 85 -8.39 11.86 -17.86
C GLU A 85 -9.04 10.49 -17.63
N ARG A 86 -8.26 9.49 -17.21
CA ARG A 86 -8.77 8.14 -16.88
C ARG A 86 -9.74 8.17 -15.70
N VAL A 87 -9.44 8.96 -14.67
CA VAL A 87 -10.35 9.17 -13.53
C VAL A 87 -11.63 9.89 -13.98
N HIS A 88 -11.54 10.89 -14.84
CA HIS A 88 -12.71 11.57 -15.40
C HIS A 88 -13.61 10.62 -16.18
N LYS A 89 -13.05 9.76 -17.04
CA LYS A 89 -13.81 8.74 -17.77
C LYS A 89 -14.54 7.79 -16.82
N ALA A 90 -13.87 7.31 -15.77
CA ALA A 90 -14.48 6.43 -14.77
C ALA A 90 -15.61 7.15 -13.99
N ALA A 91 -15.43 8.43 -13.68
CA ALA A 91 -16.45 9.23 -13.02
C ALA A 91 -17.68 9.46 -13.91
N TYR A 92 -17.48 9.76 -15.20
CA TYR A 92 -18.58 9.91 -16.15
C TYR A 92 -19.37 8.60 -16.30
N GLU A 93 -18.68 7.48 -16.43
CA GLU A 93 -19.31 6.17 -16.48
C GLU A 93 -20.10 5.87 -15.21
N PHE A 94 -19.51 6.11 -14.03
CA PHE A 94 -20.19 5.96 -12.75
C PHE A 94 -21.46 6.79 -12.67
N ASN A 95 -21.43 8.05 -13.14
CA ASN A 95 -22.57 8.96 -13.11
C ASN A 95 -23.74 8.49 -14.00
N THR A 96 -23.50 7.60 -14.97
CA THR A 96 -24.58 6.97 -15.75
C THR A 96 -25.33 5.85 -15.00
N THR A 97 -24.74 5.30 -13.93
CA THR A 97 -25.32 4.19 -13.15
C THR A 97 -26.48 4.65 -12.28
N LYS A 98 -27.34 3.72 -11.81
CA LYS A 98 -28.44 4.06 -10.89
C LYS A 98 -27.95 4.78 -9.62
N LYS A 99 -26.82 4.34 -9.06
CA LYS A 99 -26.22 4.96 -7.87
C LYS A 99 -25.63 6.33 -8.19
N GLY A 100 -24.87 6.44 -9.29
CA GLY A 100 -24.27 7.70 -9.71
C GLY A 100 -25.28 8.76 -10.17
N ARG A 101 -26.46 8.38 -10.65
CA ARG A 101 -27.54 9.36 -10.93
C ARG A 101 -28.12 9.98 -9.66
N ILE A 102 -28.17 9.21 -8.56
CA ILE A 102 -28.66 9.69 -7.26
C ILE A 102 -27.55 10.51 -6.56
N MET A 103 -26.30 10.02 -6.62
CA MET A 103 -25.13 10.65 -6.01
C MET A 103 -23.98 10.70 -7.02
N PRO A 104 -23.96 11.69 -7.92
CA PRO A 104 -22.92 11.79 -8.94
C PRO A 104 -21.60 12.26 -8.32
N ALA A 105 -20.49 11.72 -8.82
CA ALA A 105 -19.16 12.26 -8.55
C ALA A 105 -19.01 13.58 -9.33
N LYS A 106 -18.81 14.69 -8.59
CA LYS A 106 -18.73 16.04 -9.17
C LYS A 106 -17.30 16.58 -9.12
N SER A 107 -16.57 16.25 -8.07
CA SER A 107 -15.18 16.63 -7.90
C SER A 107 -14.23 15.45 -8.18
N PHE A 108 -12.95 15.76 -8.38
CA PHE A 108 -11.92 14.74 -8.49
C PHE A 108 -11.79 13.92 -7.21
N ALA A 109 -11.89 14.58 -6.04
CA ALA A 109 -11.88 13.90 -4.74
C ALA A 109 -13.07 12.93 -4.60
N ASP A 110 -14.27 13.36 -5.01
CA ASP A 110 -15.47 12.51 -4.98
C ASP A 110 -15.26 11.26 -5.85
N ALA A 111 -14.65 11.44 -7.03
CA ALA A 111 -14.39 10.36 -7.96
C ALA A 111 -13.44 9.33 -7.36
N VAL A 112 -12.32 9.78 -6.78
CA VAL A 112 -11.32 8.92 -6.13
C VAL A 112 -11.92 8.16 -4.93
N GLU A 113 -12.80 8.80 -4.17
CA GLU A 113 -13.36 8.21 -2.94
C GLU A 113 -14.53 7.26 -3.19
N ASN A 114 -15.44 7.64 -4.09
CA ASN A 114 -16.75 7.01 -4.26
C ASN A 114 -16.88 6.13 -5.50
N VAL A 115 -16.09 6.36 -6.56
CA VAL A 115 -16.18 5.54 -7.76
C VAL A 115 -15.67 4.13 -7.45
N PRO A 116 -16.44 3.09 -7.78
CA PRO A 116 -16.02 1.71 -7.56
C PRO A 116 -14.70 1.40 -8.25
N ALA A 117 -13.82 0.67 -7.57
CA ALA A 117 -12.52 0.26 -8.11
C ALA A 117 -12.63 -0.52 -9.43
N LYS A 118 -13.76 -1.18 -9.70
CA LYS A 118 -14.01 -1.88 -10.96
C LYS A 118 -13.99 -0.91 -12.15
N LEU A 119 -14.76 0.19 -12.08
CA LEU A 119 -14.83 1.19 -13.16
C LEU A 119 -13.47 1.91 -13.35
N LEU A 120 -12.77 2.19 -12.25
CA LEU A 120 -11.42 2.77 -12.31
C LEU A 120 -10.42 1.84 -13.04
N LYS A 121 -10.48 0.53 -12.76
CA LYS A 121 -9.62 -0.47 -13.42
C LYS A 121 -9.96 -0.66 -14.89
N GLU A 122 -11.22 -0.53 -15.29
CA GLU A 122 -11.63 -0.56 -16.70
C GLU A 122 -11.01 0.61 -17.49
N GLN A 123 -10.82 1.76 -16.85
CA GLN A 123 -10.06 2.90 -17.40
C GLN A 123 -8.53 2.79 -17.20
N GLN A 124 -8.06 1.64 -16.71
CA GLN A 124 -6.66 1.32 -16.37
C GLN A 124 -6.02 2.31 -15.40
N VAL A 125 -6.75 2.69 -14.33
CA VAL A 125 -6.20 3.48 -13.24
C VAL A 125 -6.49 2.79 -11.90
N TRP A 126 -5.47 2.73 -11.03
CA TRP A 126 -5.59 2.16 -9.68
C TRP A 126 -5.27 3.23 -8.63
N VAL A 127 -6.26 3.55 -7.81
CA VAL A 127 -6.13 4.50 -6.70
C VAL A 127 -5.45 3.81 -5.51
N LYS A 128 -4.36 4.40 -4.98
CA LYS A 128 -3.68 3.91 -3.77
C LYS A 128 -4.07 4.68 -2.51
N THR A 129 -4.32 5.97 -2.65
CA THR A 129 -4.76 6.83 -1.55
C THR A 129 -6.16 7.33 -1.85
N LYS A 130 -7.11 7.16 -0.94
CA LYS A 130 -8.46 7.74 -1.09
C LYS A 130 -8.50 9.20 -0.65
N ALA A 131 -7.87 9.46 0.50
CA ALA A 131 -7.61 10.82 0.95
C ALA A 131 -6.40 11.41 0.20
N PRO A 132 -6.38 12.73 -0.05
CA PRO A 132 -5.19 13.41 -0.53
C PRO A 132 -4.10 13.34 0.55
N VAL A 133 -2.86 13.19 0.11
CA VAL A 133 -1.67 13.08 0.95
C VAL A 133 -0.75 14.27 0.72
N PHE A 134 -0.04 14.68 1.77
CA PHE A 134 0.88 15.80 1.68
C PHE A 134 2.08 15.50 0.79
N VAL A 135 2.55 16.56 0.13
CA VAL A 135 3.74 16.57 -0.70
C VAL A 135 4.88 17.24 0.06
N ILE A 136 5.99 16.55 0.20
CA ILE A 136 7.22 17.03 0.84
C ILE A 136 8.27 17.21 -0.25
N ARG A 137 9.00 18.33 -0.21
CA ARG A 137 10.08 18.60 -1.17
C ARG A 137 11.43 18.14 -0.61
N THR A 138 12.33 17.75 -1.49
CA THR A 138 13.73 17.43 -1.19
C THR A 138 14.64 17.97 -2.28
N ASP A 139 15.88 18.28 -1.92
CA ASP A 139 17.00 18.54 -2.82
C ASP A 139 17.56 17.27 -3.46
N ASN A 140 17.05 16.09 -3.06
CA ASN A 140 17.51 14.78 -3.50
C ASN A 140 18.99 14.53 -3.15
N GLU A 141 19.46 15.14 -2.05
CA GLU A 141 20.77 14.89 -1.47
C GLU A 141 20.62 14.26 -0.07
N ILE A 142 21.54 13.36 0.27
CA ILE A 142 21.64 12.82 1.62
C ILE A 142 22.78 13.57 2.33
N PRO A 143 22.50 14.32 3.42
CA PRO A 143 23.55 14.99 4.16
C PRO A 143 24.59 13.98 4.65
N THR A 144 25.88 14.23 4.35
CA THR A 144 27.01 13.49 4.91
C THR A 144 27.81 14.41 5.82
N GLU A 145 28.43 13.85 6.87
CA GLU A 145 29.13 14.60 7.93
C GLU A 145 30.24 15.56 7.44
N ARG A 146 30.67 15.45 6.17
CA ARG A 146 31.75 16.27 5.59
C ARG A 146 31.29 17.61 5.00
N THR A 147 29.99 17.84 4.78
CA THR A 147 29.50 19.00 4.01
C THR A 147 28.99 20.16 4.87
N ASP A 148 29.20 20.15 6.19
CA ASP A 148 28.58 21.10 7.13
C ASP A 148 29.41 22.37 7.42
N ARG A 149 30.22 22.85 6.46
CA ARG A 149 30.91 24.15 6.57
C ARG A 149 30.41 25.24 5.61
N SER A 150 29.62 24.90 4.60
CA SER A 150 29.21 25.86 3.55
C SER A 150 27.82 26.45 3.77
N THR A 151 26.89 25.70 4.36
CA THR A 151 25.46 26.06 4.39
C THR A 151 25.06 27.06 5.47
N ARG A 152 25.94 27.44 6.40
CA ARG A 152 25.65 28.49 7.41
C ARG A 152 25.88 29.94 6.94
N ARG A 153 26.41 30.17 5.73
CA ARG A 153 26.71 31.55 5.23
C ARG A 153 25.73 32.11 4.20
N GLY A 154 24.68 31.39 3.82
CA GLY A 154 23.79 31.77 2.72
C GLY A 154 22.44 32.41 3.08
N ARG A 155 22.26 32.97 4.28
CA ARG A 155 21.05 33.75 4.63
C ARG A 155 21.43 35.07 5.30
N VAL A 156 22.06 35.96 4.53
CA VAL A 156 21.99 37.40 4.76
C VAL A 156 21.98 38.10 3.39
N ALA A 157 20.78 38.39 2.89
CA ALA A 157 20.39 39.53 2.05
C ALA A 157 18.94 39.30 1.60
#